data_AF-A0A844MHY0-F1
#
_entry.id   AF-A0A844MHY0-F1
#
_cell.length_a   1.000
_cell.length_b   1.000
_cell.length_c   1.000
_cell.angle_alpha   90.00
_cell.angle_beta   90.00
_cell.angle_gamma   90.00
#
_symmetry.space_group_name_H-M   'P 1'
#
loop_
_entity.id
_entity.type
_entity.pdbx_description
1 polymer ?
#
loop_
_entity_poly.entity_id
_entity_poly.type
_entity_poly.pdbx_seq_one_letter_code
_entity_poly.pdbx_strand_id
1 'polypeptide(L)'
;MSHSAIMDRLIAPVSIKTGIFRCLKAGVNPEFPEQGTPQGGVVSPLLANIALNGIEDIHQSVRYADDMVIILKPKDDATKILDKISRFLGERGMNVSEKKTKLTATTNGFDFLGWHFKVQSNGKFRSTPSVDNFKTFRKKVKAIVGNSNIGATEKAARLAPVVRGWRNYHRYCNMNGSRLSLWHINNRAFKVFNQEAKQDRESVRKLINKAFPKVPHSENKHVNVKGEKSPFDGDIAYWSERNSKLYDGETSFALKRQNHICAACGLKLLSDERVQLHHIDGNHANWKKTNLIAVHESCHDYLHMSKSES
;
A
#
# COMPACT_ATOMS: atom_id res chain seq x y z
N MET A 1 -9.03 19.81 11.91
CA MET A 1 -10.31 19.32 11.38
C MET A 1 -11.40 19.72 12.34
N SER A 2 -12.45 20.39 11.87
CA SER A 2 -13.60 20.71 12.73
C SER A 2 -14.47 19.46 12.92
N HIS A 3 -14.79 19.14 14.18
CA HIS A 3 -15.64 18.00 14.53
C HIS A 3 -17.08 18.17 14.03
N SER A 4 -17.63 19.40 14.04
CA SER A 4 -18.99 19.67 13.55
C SER A 4 -19.12 19.41 12.04
N ALA A 5 -18.15 19.88 11.25
CA ALA A 5 -18.15 19.74 9.79
C ALA A 5 -18.14 18.27 9.32
N ILE A 6 -17.55 17.35 10.10
CA ILE A 6 -17.55 15.92 9.81
C ILE A 6 -18.90 15.29 10.17
N MET A 7 -19.46 15.67 11.32
CA MET A 7 -20.73 15.13 11.82
C MET A 7 -21.94 15.52 10.95
N ASP A 8 -21.91 16.72 10.36
CA ASP A 8 -22.96 17.22 9.46
C ASP A 8 -22.99 16.45 8.14
N ARG A 9 -21.81 16.04 7.63
CA ARG A 9 -21.70 15.30 6.36
C ARG A 9 -21.84 13.79 6.52
N LEU A 10 -21.74 13.26 7.73
CA LEU A 10 -21.87 11.84 7.97
C LEU A 10 -23.33 11.41 7.76
N ILE A 11 -23.60 10.54 6.80
CA ILE A 11 -24.92 9.92 6.61
C ILE A 11 -24.95 8.67 7.48
N ALA A 12 -25.41 8.81 8.73
CA ALA A 12 -25.51 7.70 9.68
C ALA A 12 -26.68 7.92 10.66
N PRO A 13 -27.27 6.83 11.20
CA PRO A 13 -28.24 6.92 12.28
C PRO A 13 -27.70 7.71 13.48
N VAL A 14 -28.60 8.38 14.21
CA VAL A 14 -28.25 9.25 15.35
C VAL A 14 -27.40 8.52 16.38
N SER A 15 -27.70 7.25 16.67
CA SER A 15 -26.94 6.41 17.61
C SER A 15 -25.46 6.25 17.21
N ILE A 16 -25.20 5.97 15.93
CA ILE A 16 -23.85 5.82 15.39
C ILE A 16 -23.13 7.18 15.35
N LYS A 17 -23.84 8.25 14.97
CA LYS A 17 -23.32 9.62 15.03
C LYS A 17 -22.85 9.97 16.45
N THR A 18 -23.67 9.71 17.46
CA THR A 18 -23.30 9.97 18.86
C THR A 18 -22.09 9.14 19.30
N GLY A 19 -22.01 7.87 18.89
CA GLY A 19 -20.85 7.02 19.15
C GLY A 19 -19.57 7.58 18.56
N ILE A 20 -19.59 7.92 17.27
CA ILE A 20 -18.44 8.52 16.55
C ILE A 20 -18.04 9.86 17.18
N PHE A 21 -19.00 10.70 17.52
CA PHE A 21 -18.74 11.99 18.20
C PHE A 21 -18.08 11.82 19.57
N ARG A 22 -18.48 10.79 20.34
CA ARG A 22 -17.83 10.45 21.60
C ARG A 22 -16.42 9.92 21.39
N CYS A 23 -16.17 9.09 20.38
CA CYS A 23 -14.82 8.63 20.03
C CYS A 23 -13.91 9.79 19.60
N LEU A 24 -14.46 10.74 18.84
CA LEU A 24 -13.79 11.98 18.44
C LEU A 24 -13.40 12.82 19.66
N LYS A 25 -14.35 13.05 20.60
CA LYS A 25 -14.12 13.78 21.86
C LYS A 25 -13.19 13.07 22.84
N ALA A 26 -13.26 11.75 22.94
CA ALA A 26 -12.43 10.96 23.85
C ALA A 26 -10.95 10.95 23.42
N GLY A 27 -10.68 11.23 22.15
CA GLY A 27 -9.34 11.32 21.64
C GLY A 27 -8.65 12.68 21.81
N VAL A 28 -9.35 13.70 22.31
CA VAL A 28 -8.79 15.05 22.29
C VAL A 28 -7.77 15.21 23.41
N ASN A 29 -6.60 15.75 23.08
CA ASN A 29 -5.60 16.12 24.08
C ASN A 29 -6.18 17.27 24.93
N PRO A 30 -6.21 17.19 26.28
CA PRO A 30 -6.84 18.22 27.14
C PRO A 30 -6.32 19.65 26.93
N GLU A 31 -5.14 19.83 26.36
CA GLU A 31 -4.58 21.14 26.01
C GLU A 31 -5.19 21.78 24.75
N PHE A 32 -5.82 21.00 23.83
CA PHE A 32 -6.38 21.50 22.57
C PHE A 32 -7.73 20.84 22.22
N PRO A 33 -8.82 21.14 22.95
CA PRO A 33 -10.14 20.52 22.80
C PRO A 33 -10.79 20.68 21.41
N GLU A 34 -10.34 21.66 20.60
CA GLU A 34 -10.91 21.98 19.29
C GLU A 34 -10.09 21.48 18.10
N GLN A 35 -8.89 20.94 18.31
CA GLN A 35 -8.00 20.51 17.22
C GLN A 35 -7.78 19.00 17.21
N GLY A 36 -8.60 18.32 16.40
CA GLY A 36 -8.27 17.02 15.81
C GLY A 36 -8.41 15.81 16.71
N THR A 37 -8.48 14.65 16.05
CA THR A 37 -8.38 13.32 16.65
C THR A 37 -6.93 13.03 17.01
N PRO A 38 -6.65 12.27 18.09
CA PRO A 38 -5.31 11.81 18.38
C PRO A 38 -4.90 10.87 17.25
N GLN A 39 -3.69 11.04 16.74
CA GLN A 39 -3.11 10.12 15.76
C GLN A 39 -3.06 8.72 16.39
N GLY A 40 -3.94 7.82 15.96
CA GLY A 40 -3.96 6.43 16.45
C GLY A 40 -5.34 5.82 16.64
N GLY A 41 -6.43 6.60 16.57
CA GLY A 41 -7.78 6.02 16.57
C GLY A 41 -8.08 5.29 15.25
N VAL A 42 -8.58 4.05 15.32
CA VAL A 42 -8.97 3.21 14.16
C VAL A 42 -9.92 3.96 13.18
N VAL A 43 -10.66 4.93 13.70
CA VAL A 43 -11.65 5.73 12.96
C VAL A 43 -11.04 6.95 12.25
N SER A 44 -9.82 7.37 12.62
CA SER A 44 -9.19 8.59 12.08
C SER A 44 -8.96 8.55 10.55
N PRO A 45 -8.47 7.44 9.94
CA PRO A 45 -8.34 7.36 8.49
C PRO A 45 -9.67 7.45 7.74
N LEU A 46 -10.73 6.88 8.32
CA LEU A 46 -12.09 6.95 7.76
C LEU A 46 -12.60 8.39 7.78
N LEU A 47 -12.43 9.09 8.91
CA LEU A 47 -12.86 10.47 9.07
C LEU A 47 -12.08 11.42 8.15
N ALA A 48 -10.79 11.19 7.95
CA ALA A 48 -10.00 11.94 6.99
C ALA A 48 -10.53 11.76 5.56
N ASN A 49 -10.91 10.53 5.17
CA ASN A 49 -11.52 10.27 3.87
C ASN A 49 -12.88 10.94 3.71
N ILE A 50 -13.71 10.96 4.76
CA ILE A 50 -15.01 11.65 4.74
C ILE A 50 -14.81 13.17 4.64
N ALA A 51 -13.88 13.72 5.43
CA ALA A 51 -13.59 15.15 5.42
C ALA A 51 -13.08 15.60 4.04
N LEU A 52 -12.21 14.81 3.41
CA LEU A 52 -11.63 15.11 2.10
C LEU A 52 -12.53 14.72 0.92
N ASN A 53 -13.69 14.13 1.16
CA ASN A 53 -14.60 13.72 0.08
C ASN A 53 -15.12 14.95 -0.70
N GLY A 54 -15.10 14.86 -2.03
CA GLY A 54 -15.48 15.94 -2.96
C GLY A 54 -14.33 16.88 -3.35
N ILE A 55 -13.12 16.68 -2.82
CA ILE A 55 -11.95 17.48 -3.26
C ILE A 55 -11.57 17.20 -4.71
N GLU A 56 -11.87 15.98 -5.18
CA GLU A 56 -11.61 15.49 -6.53
C GLU A 56 -12.48 16.21 -7.59
N ASP A 57 -13.61 16.81 -7.18
CA ASP A 57 -14.51 17.58 -8.06
C ASP A 57 -13.92 18.94 -8.45
N ILE A 58 -12.95 19.46 -7.69
CA ILE A 58 -12.31 20.75 -7.95
C ILE A 58 -11.42 20.67 -9.19
N HIS A 59 -10.64 19.58 -9.28
CA HIS A 59 -9.70 19.35 -10.36
C HIS A 59 -9.25 17.88 -10.42
N GLN A 60 -8.84 17.44 -11.61
CA GLN A 60 -8.25 16.12 -11.81
C GLN A 60 -7.06 15.90 -10.85
N SER A 61 -7.22 14.91 -9.98
CA SER A 61 -6.29 14.60 -8.91
C SER A 61 -6.23 13.10 -8.63
N VAL A 62 -5.14 12.69 -7.97
CA VAL A 62 -4.95 11.35 -7.44
C VAL A 62 -4.74 11.51 -5.94
N ARG A 63 -5.60 10.87 -5.14
CA ARG A 63 -5.56 10.95 -3.69
C ARG A 63 -5.31 9.58 -3.07
N TYR A 64 -4.49 9.56 -2.03
CA TYR A 64 -4.26 8.40 -1.17
C TYR A 64 -4.28 8.88 0.29
N ALA A 65 -5.38 8.63 0.99
CA ALA A 65 -5.65 9.19 2.31
C ALA A 65 -5.50 10.72 2.32
N ASP A 66 -4.50 11.24 3.03
CA ASP A 66 -4.16 12.66 3.16
C ASP A 66 -3.18 13.15 2.08
N ASP A 67 -2.41 12.26 1.46
CA ASP A 67 -1.49 12.59 0.38
C ASP A 67 -2.26 12.72 -0.95
N MET A 68 -2.09 13.85 -1.64
CA MET A 68 -2.75 14.11 -2.93
C MET A 68 -1.81 14.70 -3.97
N VAL A 69 -2.07 14.40 -5.23
CA VAL A 69 -1.38 14.95 -6.40
C VAL A 69 -2.42 15.53 -7.34
N ILE A 70 -2.22 16.77 -7.76
CA ILE A 70 -3.13 17.47 -8.67
C ILE A 70 -2.44 17.66 -10.00
N ILE A 71 -3.08 17.20 -11.06
CA ILE A 71 -2.50 17.20 -12.41
C ILE A 71 -3.01 18.44 -13.13
N LEU A 72 -2.15 19.42 -13.33
CA LEU A 72 -2.46 20.65 -14.05
C LEU A 72 -2.24 20.48 -15.56
N LYS A 73 -3.16 20.99 -16.36
CA LYS A 73 -3.05 21.13 -17.81
C LYS A 73 -2.37 22.46 -18.16
N PRO A 74 -1.83 22.62 -19.38
CA PRO A 74 -1.09 23.83 -19.77
C PRO A 74 -1.88 25.16 -19.67
N LYS A 75 -3.23 25.10 -19.66
CA LYS A 75 -4.11 26.28 -19.55
C LYS A 75 -4.56 26.55 -18.11
N ASP A 76 -4.20 25.68 -17.17
CA ASP A 76 -4.68 25.77 -15.80
C ASP A 76 -3.83 26.74 -14.99
N ASP A 77 -4.50 27.53 -14.16
CA ASP A 77 -3.86 28.45 -13.22
C ASP A 77 -3.68 27.75 -11.87
N ALA A 78 -2.43 27.39 -11.57
CA ALA A 78 -2.05 26.70 -10.34
C ALA A 78 -2.50 27.47 -9.09
N THR A 79 -2.42 28.80 -9.11
CA THR A 79 -2.75 29.67 -7.97
C THR A 79 -4.24 29.66 -7.70
N LYS A 80 -5.07 29.75 -8.74
CA LYS A 80 -6.54 29.67 -8.60
C LYS A 80 -7.00 28.31 -8.11
N ILE A 81 -6.38 27.23 -8.59
CA ILE A 81 -6.71 25.88 -8.14
C ILE A 81 -6.32 25.70 -6.68
N LEU A 82 -5.13 26.15 -6.29
CA LEU A 82 -4.68 26.14 -4.90
C LEU A 82 -5.61 26.93 -3.99
N ASP A 83 -6.06 28.12 -4.40
CA ASP A 83 -7.03 28.93 -3.65
C ASP A 83 -8.36 28.20 -3.44
N LYS A 84 -8.91 27.56 -4.48
CA LYS A 84 -10.13 26.75 -4.38
C LYS A 84 -9.97 25.61 -3.37
N ILE A 85 -8.83 24.92 -3.39
CA ILE A 85 -8.53 23.83 -2.46
C ILE A 85 -8.37 24.35 -1.04
N SER A 86 -7.65 25.45 -0.86
CA SER A 86 -7.48 26.10 0.44
C SER A 86 -8.83 26.51 1.03
N ARG A 87 -9.73 27.07 0.23
CA ARG A 87 -11.10 27.40 0.65
C ARG A 87 -11.88 26.15 1.05
N PHE A 88 -11.83 25.10 0.22
CA PHE A 88 -12.49 23.82 0.48
C PHE A 88 -12.02 23.16 1.79
N LEU A 89 -10.71 23.20 2.05
CA LEU A 89 -10.12 22.69 3.29
C LEU A 89 -10.43 23.60 4.48
N GLY A 90 -10.41 24.91 4.28
CA GLY A 90 -10.73 25.92 5.29
C GLY A 90 -12.14 25.77 5.86
N GLU A 91 -13.14 25.54 4.99
CA GLU A 91 -14.52 25.20 5.39
C GLU A 91 -14.61 23.96 6.30
N ARG A 92 -13.61 23.08 6.24
CA ARG A 92 -13.53 21.83 7.01
C ARG A 92 -12.60 21.95 8.23
N GLY A 93 -12.11 23.16 8.52
CA GLY A 93 -11.15 23.41 9.59
C GLY A 93 -9.82 22.70 9.36
N MET A 94 -9.38 22.64 8.11
CA MET A 94 -8.08 22.12 7.69
C MET A 94 -7.32 23.18 6.92
N ASN A 95 -6.00 23.27 7.15
CA ASN A 95 -5.13 24.16 6.41
C ASN A 95 -4.21 23.35 5.50
N VAL A 96 -3.94 23.89 4.32
CA VAL A 96 -2.91 23.35 3.44
C VAL A 96 -1.55 23.57 4.09
N SER A 97 -0.72 22.53 4.14
CA SER A 97 0.67 22.69 4.57
C SER A 97 1.47 23.31 3.43
N GLU A 98 1.71 24.62 3.49
CA GLU A 98 2.51 25.34 2.49
C GLU A 98 3.90 24.71 2.30
N LYS A 99 4.50 24.22 3.39
CA LYS A 99 5.80 23.51 3.35
C LYS A 99 5.79 22.21 2.54
N LYS A 100 4.64 21.53 2.45
CA LYS A 100 4.51 20.27 1.70
C LYS A 100 4.04 20.49 0.26
N THR A 101 3.44 21.64 -0.02
CA THR A 101 2.84 21.92 -1.33
C THR A 101 3.93 22.38 -2.29
N LYS A 102 4.26 21.53 -3.26
CA LYS A 102 5.30 21.82 -4.25
C LYS A 102 4.71 21.80 -5.67
N LEU A 103 4.71 22.95 -6.32
CA LEU A 103 4.48 23.03 -7.76
C LEU A 103 5.73 22.55 -8.49
N THR A 104 5.60 21.52 -9.33
CA THR A 104 6.73 21.03 -10.11
C THR A 104 6.29 20.58 -11.50
N ALA A 105 7.15 20.83 -12.48
CA ALA A 105 6.94 20.31 -13.83
C ALA A 105 7.07 18.78 -13.83
N THR A 106 6.24 18.11 -14.63
CA THR A 106 6.30 16.66 -14.81
C THR A 106 7.66 16.17 -15.31
N THR A 107 8.45 17.04 -15.95
CA THR A 107 9.83 16.79 -16.41
C THR A 107 10.87 16.80 -15.29
N ASN A 108 10.64 17.59 -14.24
CA ASN A 108 11.49 17.59 -13.04
C ASN A 108 11.13 16.41 -12.12
N GLY A 109 9.85 16.03 -12.13
CA GLY A 109 9.33 14.88 -11.40
C GLY A 109 8.98 15.20 -9.95
N PHE A 110 8.21 14.30 -9.34
CA PHE A 110 7.72 14.43 -7.98
C PHE A 110 7.74 13.09 -7.24
N ASP A 111 7.78 13.16 -5.92
CA ASP A 111 7.70 11.98 -5.05
C ASP A 111 6.26 11.80 -4.57
N PHE A 112 5.72 10.60 -4.67
CA PHE A 112 4.40 10.23 -4.16
C PHE A 112 4.39 8.74 -3.78
N LEU A 113 3.88 8.41 -2.59
CA LEU A 113 3.85 7.05 -2.03
C LEU A 113 5.20 6.31 -2.09
N GLY A 114 6.31 7.03 -1.88
CA GLY A 114 7.65 6.44 -1.92
C GLY A 114 8.17 6.10 -3.32
N TRP A 115 7.48 6.53 -4.37
CA TRP A 115 7.92 6.48 -5.76
C TRP A 115 8.23 7.90 -6.26
N HIS A 116 9.23 8.02 -7.11
CA HIS A 116 9.59 9.20 -7.86
C HIS A 116 9.10 9.05 -9.29
N PHE A 117 8.20 9.93 -9.69
CA PHE A 117 7.56 9.95 -11.00
C PHE A 117 8.15 11.06 -11.86
N LYS A 118 8.50 10.76 -13.10
CA LYS A 118 9.04 11.73 -14.05
C LYS A 118 8.64 11.39 -15.48
N VAL A 119 8.30 12.42 -16.24
CA VAL A 119 8.17 12.35 -17.71
C VAL A 119 9.53 12.74 -18.31
N GLN A 120 10.10 11.86 -19.12
CA GLN A 120 11.34 12.13 -19.82
C GLN A 120 11.11 13.09 -21.00
N SER A 121 12.19 13.71 -21.50
CA SER A 121 12.12 14.62 -22.67
C SER A 121 11.57 13.95 -23.93
N ASN A 122 11.67 12.62 -24.03
CA ASN A 122 11.09 11.81 -25.10
C ASN A 122 9.60 11.48 -24.89
N GLY A 123 8.94 12.08 -23.89
CA GLY A 123 7.54 11.83 -23.54
C GLY A 123 7.28 10.53 -22.78
N LYS A 124 8.30 9.70 -22.52
CA LYS A 124 8.11 8.44 -21.78
C LYS A 124 7.97 8.69 -20.29
N PHE A 125 6.96 8.05 -19.70
CA PHE A 125 6.76 8.03 -18.26
C PHE A 125 7.70 7.03 -17.58
N ARG A 126 8.38 7.48 -16.51
CA ARG A 126 9.26 6.64 -15.69
C ARG A 126 8.91 6.81 -14.22
N SER A 127 8.79 5.68 -13.54
CA SER A 127 8.69 5.60 -12.08
C SER A 127 9.95 4.92 -11.52
N THR A 128 10.48 5.44 -10.42
CA THR A 128 11.62 4.85 -9.70
C THR A 128 11.35 4.93 -8.20
N PRO A 129 11.89 4.05 -7.35
CA PRO A 129 11.81 4.24 -5.90
C PRO A 129 12.40 5.58 -5.47
N SER A 130 11.69 6.32 -4.61
CA SER A 130 12.15 7.63 -4.13
C SER A 130 13.46 7.50 -3.35
N VAL A 131 14.18 8.61 -3.24
CA VAL A 131 15.47 8.64 -2.54
C VAL A 131 15.28 8.27 -1.07
N ASP A 132 14.25 8.82 -0.43
CA ASP A 132 14.01 8.61 1.00
C ASP A 132 13.42 7.24 1.31
N ASN A 133 12.61 6.67 0.39
CA ASN A 133 12.17 5.27 0.50
C ASN A 133 13.38 4.33 0.50
N PHE A 134 14.31 4.52 -0.45
CA PHE A 134 15.51 3.70 -0.55
C PHE A 134 16.44 3.88 0.66
N LYS A 135 16.61 5.11 1.17
CA LYS A 135 17.37 5.36 2.41
C LYS A 135 16.76 4.60 3.59
N THR A 136 15.44 4.66 3.76
CA THR A 136 14.72 3.97 4.84
C THR A 136 14.88 2.46 4.73
N PHE A 137 14.72 1.90 3.53
CA PHE A 137 15.00 0.49 3.26
C PHE A 137 16.43 0.10 3.62
N ARG A 138 17.43 0.88 3.15
CA ARG A 138 18.84 0.62 3.44
C ARG A 138 19.16 0.69 4.93
N LYS A 139 18.56 1.62 5.67
CA LYS A 139 18.68 1.71 7.14
C LYS A 139 18.18 0.43 7.82
N LYS A 140 17.00 -0.07 7.44
CA LYS A 140 16.46 -1.34 7.96
C LYS A 140 17.38 -2.52 7.70
N VAL A 141 17.87 -2.66 6.46
CA VAL A 141 18.80 -3.75 6.11
C VAL A 141 20.12 -3.62 6.86
N LYS A 142 20.68 -2.41 6.97
CA LYS A 142 21.92 -2.16 7.72
C LYS A 142 21.76 -2.52 9.20
N ALA A 143 20.62 -2.21 9.82
CA ALA A 143 20.34 -2.56 11.21
C ALA A 143 20.34 -4.08 11.43
N ILE A 144 19.76 -4.85 10.51
CA ILE A 144 19.74 -6.32 10.60
C ILE A 144 21.14 -6.90 10.38
N VAL A 145 21.85 -6.45 9.34
CA VAL A 145 23.21 -6.95 9.03
C VAL A 145 24.22 -6.58 10.12
N GLY A 146 24.09 -5.40 10.71
CA GLY A 146 24.98 -4.88 11.76
C GLY A 146 24.71 -5.40 13.17
N ASN A 147 23.64 -6.18 13.39
CA ASN A 147 23.32 -6.71 14.70
C ASN A 147 24.29 -7.85 15.07
N SER A 148 25.13 -7.65 16.08
CA SER A 148 26.09 -8.66 16.57
C SER A 148 25.43 -9.82 17.30
N ASN A 149 24.22 -9.62 17.85
CA ASN A 149 23.56 -10.60 18.70
C ASN A 149 22.86 -11.72 17.92
N ILE A 150 22.94 -11.68 16.58
CA ILE A 150 22.21 -12.57 15.68
C ILE A 150 23.20 -13.20 14.71
N GLY A 151 23.16 -14.53 14.56
CA GLY A 151 23.98 -15.27 13.59
C GLY A 151 23.49 -15.12 12.14
N ALA A 152 24.31 -15.56 11.18
CA ALA A 152 24.09 -15.39 9.75
C ALA A 152 22.78 -16.02 9.25
N THR A 153 22.44 -17.20 9.75
CA THR A 153 21.20 -17.92 9.40
C THR A 153 19.95 -17.11 9.77
N GLU A 154 19.92 -16.59 10.99
CA GLU A 154 18.80 -15.80 11.51
C GLU A 154 18.75 -14.40 10.86
N LYS A 155 19.92 -13.77 10.61
CA LYS A 155 20.00 -12.55 9.79
C LYS A 155 19.41 -12.78 8.40
N ALA A 156 19.75 -13.87 7.74
CA ALA A 156 19.21 -14.21 6.42
C ALA A 156 17.68 -14.39 6.45
N ALA A 157 17.16 -15.07 7.49
CA ALA A 157 15.73 -15.26 7.69
C ALA A 157 14.98 -13.92 7.88
N ARG A 158 15.55 -12.97 8.64
CA ARG A 158 14.97 -11.63 8.84
C ARG A 158 15.10 -10.71 7.63
N LEU A 159 16.17 -10.83 6.86
CA LEU A 159 16.39 -10.04 5.64
C LEU A 159 15.44 -10.43 4.51
N ALA A 160 15.19 -11.72 4.34
CA ALA A 160 14.38 -12.25 3.25
C ALA A 160 12.99 -11.57 3.10
N PRO A 161 12.13 -11.46 4.14
CA PRO A 161 10.83 -10.81 4.01
C PRO A 161 10.94 -9.31 3.75
N VAL A 162 11.94 -8.62 4.33
CA VAL A 162 12.16 -7.18 4.12
C VAL A 162 12.56 -6.90 2.68
N VAL A 163 13.51 -7.66 2.13
CA VAL A 163 13.97 -7.51 0.74
C VAL A 163 12.87 -7.91 -0.23
N ARG A 164 12.18 -9.03 0.03
CA ARG A 164 11.06 -9.50 -0.78
C ARG A 164 9.93 -8.46 -0.82
N GLY A 165 9.50 -7.95 0.33
CA GLY A 165 8.44 -6.95 0.42
C GLY A 165 8.81 -5.67 -0.33
N TRP A 166 10.03 -5.18 -0.18
CA TRP A 166 10.50 -4.00 -0.90
C TRP A 166 10.57 -4.22 -2.42
N ARG A 167 11.07 -5.38 -2.88
CA ARG A 167 11.09 -5.73 -4.31
C ARG A 167 9.69 -5.92 -4.89
N ASN A 168 8.77 -6.52 -4.16
CA ASN A 168 7.37 -6.68 -4.58
C ASN A 168 6.67 -5.33 -4.70
N TYR A 169 6.86 -4.44 -3.72
CA TYR A 169 6.28 -3.10 -3.74
C TYR A 169 6.75 -2.29 -4.94
N HIS A 170 8.04 -2.38 -5.28
CA HIS A 170 8.66 -1.65 -6.40
C HIS A 170 8.75 -2.47 -7.70
N ARG A 171 8.04 -3.61 -7.81
CA ARG A 171 8.19 -4.57 -8.92
C ARG A 171 7.93 -3.98 -10.30
N TYR A 172 7.15 -2.91 -10.35
CA TYR A 172 6.75 -2.23 -11.58
C TYR A 172 7.50 -0.93 -11.86
N CYS A 173 8.37 -0.49 -10.93
CA CYS A 173 9.21 0.68 -11.11
C CYS A 173 10.49 0.32 -11.85
N ASN A 174 11.15 1.27 -12.49
CA ASN A 174 12.49 1.05 -13.02
C ASN A 174 13.50 0.88 -11.88
N MET A 175 14.06 -0.33 -11.74
CA MET A 175 15.06 -0.67 -10.72
C MET A 175 16.49 -0.73 -11.28
N ASN A 176 16.69 -0.38 -12.54
CA ASN A 176 17.98 -0.56 -13.24
C ASN A 176 19.01 0.53 -12.91
N GLY A 177 18.63 1.54 -12.13
CA GLY A 177 19.54 2.60 -11.71
C GLY A 177 20.64 2.10 -10.76
N SER A 178 21.87 2.58 -10.94
CA SER A 178 23.03 2.24 -10.10
C SER A 178 22.77 2.44 -8.60
N ARG A 179 22.04 3.50 -8.23
CA ARG A 179 21.61 3.79 -6.86
C ARG A 179 20.77 2.67 -6.24
N LEU A 180 19.93 2.02 -7.04
CA LEU A 180 18.99 0.98 -6.60
C LEU A 180 19.61 -0.41 -6.60
N SER A 181 20.86 -0.53 -7.08
CA SER A 181 21.61 -1.77 -7.02
C SER A 181 21.79 -2.22 -5.58
N LEU A 182 21.28 -3.41 -5.29
CA LEU A 182 21.47 -4.06 -3.99
C LEU A 182 22.86 -4.70 -3.86
N TRP A 183 23.73 -4.59 -4.87
CA TRP A 183 25.04 -5.24 -4.88
C TRP A 183 25.89 -4.89 -3.66
N HIS A 184 26.00 -3.60 -3.32
CA HIS A 184 26.80 -3.17 -2.16
C HIS A 184 26.29 -3.74 -0.84
N ILE A 185 24.96 -3.82 -0.70
CA ILE A 185 24.30 -4.33 0.50
C ILE A 185 24.48 -5.85 0.59
N ASN A 186 24.32 -6.54 -0.53
CA ASN A 186 24.54 -7.98 -0.66
C ASN A 186 26.01 -8.33 -0.36
N ASN A 187 26.96 -7.61 -0.94
CA ASN A 187 28.39 -7.81 -0.70
C ASN A 187 28.77 -7.55 0.77
N ARG A 188 28.17 -6.53 1.40
CA ARG A 188 28.39 -6.28 2.84
C ARG A 188 27.84 -7.42 3.70
N ALA A 189 26.64 -7.91 3.41
CA ALA A 189 26.06 -9.04 4.11
C ALA A 189 26.91 -10.31 3.93
N PHE A 190 27.40 -10.55 2.71
CA PHE A 190 28.31 -11.66 2.41
C PHE A 190 29.57 -11.60 3.29
N LYS A 191 30.22 -10.43 3.36
CA LYS A 191 31.41 -10.24 4.21
C LYS A 191 31.13 -10.51 5.69
N VAL A 192 30.00 -10.03 6.21
CA VAL A 192 29.62 -10.24 7.61
C VAL A 192 29.34 -11.72 7.89
N PHE A 193 28.61 -12.40 7.00
CA PHE A 193 28.27 -13.81 7.18
C PHE A 193 29.50 -14.72 7.07
N ASN A 194 30.47 -14.35 6.23
CA ASN A 194 31.73 -15.08 6.05
C ASN A 194 32.75 -14.84 7.18
N GLN A 195 32.46 -13.93 8.13
CA GLN A 195 33.27 -13.78 9.35
C GLN A 195 32.84 -14.76 10.45
N GLU A 196 31.68 -15.42 10.31
CA GLU A 196 31.23 -16.39 11.29
C GLU A 196 31.95 -17.74 11.09
N ALA A 197 32.70 -18.18 12.10
CA ALA A 197 33.52 -19.40 12.03
C ALA A 197 32.75 -20.69 11.68
N LYS A 198 31.43 -20.70 11.90
CA LYS A 198 30.55 -21.84 11.60
C LYS A 198 30.10 -21.89 10.13
N GLN A 199 30.49 -20.94 9.29
CA GLN A 199 30.02 -20.82 7.91
C GLN A 199 31.18 -20.95 6.92
N ASP A 200 31.04 -21.84 5.95
CA ASP A 200 31.90 -21.89 4.78
C ASP A 200 31.39 -20.97 3.65
N ARG A 201 32.25 -20.71 2.66
CA ARG A 201 31.96 -19.77 1.57
C ARG A 201 30.73 -20.18 0.74
N GLU A 202 30.46 -21.47 0.58
CA GLU A 202 29.31 -21.98 -0.17
C GLU A 202 28.01 -21.81 0.65
N SER A 203 28.06 -22.13 1.94
CA SER A 203 26.94 -21.90 2.87
C SER A 203 26.54 -20.43 2.93
N VAL A 204 27.51 -19.51 2.96
CA VAL A 204 27.24 -18.07 2.91
C VAL A 204 26.55 -17.67 1.60
N ARG A 205 26.96 -18.22 0.45
CA ARG A 205 26.28 -17.95 -0.83
C ARG A 205 24.81 -18.40 -0.80
N LYS A 206 24.53 -19.57 -0.23
CA LYS A 206 23.15 -20.08 -0.06
C LYS A 206 22.32 -19.14 0.83
N LEU A 207 22.87 -18.69 1.97
CA LEU A 207 22.22 -17.74 2.87
C LEU A 207 21.95 -16.39 2.21
N ILE A 208 22.89 -15.87 1.43
CA ILE A 208 22.73 -14.60 0.72
C ILE A 208 21.66 -14.70 -0.38
N ASN A 209 21.62 -15.81 -1.13
CA ASN A 209 20.57 -16.05 -2.11
C ASN A 209 19.18 -16.11 -1.46
N LYS A 210 19.09 -16.69 -0.25
CA LYS A 210 17.87 -16.71 0.56
C LYS A 210 17.49 -15.32 1.09
N ALA A 211 18.47 -14.54 1.54
CA ALA A 211 18.28 -13.20 2.10
C ALA A 211 17.90 -12.15 1.05
N PHE A 212 18.37 -12.30 -0.19
CA PHE A 212 18.10 -11.38 -1.30
C PHE A 212 17.35 -12.06 -2.46
N PRO A 213 16.13 -12.56 -2.23
CA PRO A 213 15.40 -13.36 -3.20
C PRO A 213 15.12 -12.54 -4.46
N LYS A 214 15.40 -13.10 -5.64
CA LYS A 214 15.01 -12.50 -6.92
C LYS A 214 13.49 -12.47 -7.01
N VAL A 215 12.94 -11.36 -7.47
CA VAL A 215 11.50 -11.17 -7.68
C VAL A 215 11.32 -10.81 -9.16
N PRO A 216 10.30 -11.36 -9.85
CA PRO A 216 9.96 -10.94 -11.20
C PRO A 216 9.76 -9.44 -11.27
N HIS A 217 10.46 -8.80 -12.20
CA HIS A 217 10.41 -7.37 -12.43
C HIS A 217 9.72 -7.08 -13.76
N SER A 218 8.85 -6.09 -13.79
CA SER A 218 8.08 -5.74 -14.97
C SER A 218 7.77 -4.25 -15.01
N GLU A 219 8.68 -3.46 -15.59
CA GLU A 219 8.51 -2.00 -15.68
C GLU A 219 7.19 -1.62 -16.38
N ASN A 220 6.42 -0.72 -15.76
CA ASN A 220 5.19 -0.13 -16.30
C ASN A 220 4.07 -1.13 -16.70
N LYS A 221 4.14 -2.42 -16.30
CA LYS A 221 3.09 -3.42 -16.57
C LYS A 221 1.93 -3.35 -15.57
N HIS A 222 1.42 -2.16 -15.28
CA HIS A 222 0.19 -2.01 -14.49
C HIS A 222 -1.02 -2.12 -15.40
N VAL A 223 -2.09 -2.74 -14.89
CA VAL A 223 -3.41 -2.61 -15.51
C VAL A 223 -3.93 -1.21 -15.16
N ASN A 224 -3.91 -0.31 -16.13
CA ASN A 224 -4.39 1.07 -15.93
C ASN A 224 -5.84 1.07 -15.44
N VAL A 225 -6.14 1.98 -14.51
CA VAL A 225 -7.51 2.21 -14.06
C VAL A 225 -8.22 3.04 -15.15
N LYS A 226 -9.46 2.69 -15.50
CA LYS A 226 -10.31 3.54 -16.36
C LYS A 226 -10.52 4.90 -15.68
N GLY A 227 -10.42 5.99 -16.43
CA GLY A 227 -10.15 7.34 -15.89
C GLY A 227 -11.01 7.80 -14.70
N GLU A 228 -12.32 7.58 -14.75
CA GLU A 228 -13.26 8.05 -13.70
C GLU A 228 -13.59 6.97 -12.66
N LYS A 229 -12.93 5.80 -12.72
CA LYS A 229 -13.21 4.71 -11.79
C LYS A 229 -12.55 4.96 -10.45
N SER A 230 -13.36 4.86 -9.39
CA SER A 230 -12.92 4.90 -7.99
C SER A 230 -13.28 3.58 -7.30
N PRO A 231 -12.46 3.00 -6.42
CA PRO A 231 -12.85 1.81 -5.64
C PRO A 231 -14.17 1.98 -4.88
N PHE A 232 -14.60 3.22 -4.68
CA PHE A 232 -15.83 3.61 -3.98
C PHE A 232 -16.98 4.00 -4.93
N ASP A 233 -16.84 3.80 -6.25
CA ASP A 233 -17.86 4.13 -7.26
C ASP A 233 -19.00 3.11 -7.37
N GLY A 234 -18.93 2.01 -6.61
CA GLY A 234 -19.92 0.93 -6.64
C GLY A 234 -19.81 -0.01 -7.84
N ASP A 235 -18.83 0.15 -8.74
CA ASP A 235 -18.59 -0.78 -9.85
C ASP A 235 -17.79 -2.01 -9.40
N ILE A 236 -18.47 -2.82 -8.60
CA ILE A 236 -17.94 -4.05 -8.00
C ILE A 236 -17.41 -5.00 -9.08
N ALA A 237 -18.05 -5.06 -10.25
CA ALA A 237 -17.65 -5.95 -11.34
C ALA A 237 -16.28 -5.55 -11.91
N TYR A 238 -16.11 -4.27 -12.25
CA TYR A 238 -14.84 -3.75 -12.77
C TYR A 238 -13.68 -3.96 -11.79
N TRP A 239 -13.88 -3.64 -10.51
CA TRP A 239 -12.82 -3.75 -9.50
C TRP A 239 -12.45 -5.19 -9.20
N SER A 240 -13.43 -6.10 -9.17
CA SER A 240 -13.19 -7.53 -8.94
C SER A 240 -12.43 -8.18 -10.11
N GLU A 241 -12.84 -7.91 -11.35
CA GLU A 241 -12.13 -8.38 -12.55
C GLU A 241 -10.71 -7.81 -12.63
N ARG A 242 -10.54 -6.52 -12.31
CA ARG A 242 -9.22 -5.88 -12.30
C ARG A 242 -8.30 -6.52 -11.26
N ASN A 243 -8.80 -6.82 -10.07
CA ASN A 243 -8.02 -7.49 -9.04
C ASN A 243 -7.60 -8.90 -9.43
N SER A 244 -8.46 -9.66 -10.12
CA SER A 244 -8.06 -10.99 -10.62
C SER A 244 -6.88 -10.97 -11.58
N LYS A 245 -6.64 -9.84 -12.26
CA LYS A 245 -5.48 -9.62 -13.13
C LYS A 245 -4.22 -9.26 -12.34
N LEU A 246 -4.36 -8.86 -11.07
CA LEU A 246 -3.25 -8.64 -10.13
C LEU A 246 -2.82 -9.93 -9.44
N TYR A 247 -3.77 -10.87 -9.22
CA TYR A 247 -3.45 -12.21 -8.75
C TYR A 247 -2.80 -13.03 -9.87
N ASP A 248 -1.75 -13.78 -9.53
CA ASP A 248 -1.05 -14.71 -10.42
C ASP A 248 -1.22 -16.17 -9.97
N GLY A 249 -0.94 -17.10 -10.89
CA GLY A 249 -0.98 -18.54 -10.62
C GLY A 249 -2.35 -19.07 -10.21
N GLU A 250 -2.36 -19.85 -9.13
CA GLU A 250 -3.51 -20.61 -8.64
C GLU A 250 -4.66 -19.71 -8.15
N THR A 251 -4.35 -18.55 -7.57
CA THR A 251 -5.36 -17.60 -7.07
C THR A 251 -6.16 -16.98 -8.23
N SER A 252 -5.49 -16.62 -9.33
CA SER A 252 -6.16 -16.11 -10.54
C SER A 252 -7.07 -17.17 -11.16
N PHE A 253 -6.63 -18.43 -11.17
CA PHE A 253 -7.43 -19.54 -11.69
C PHE A 253 -8.69 -19.77 -10.87
N ALA A 254 -8.56 -19.86 -9.54
CA ALA A 254 -9.69 -20.05 -8.63
C ALA A 254 -10.69 -18.87 -8.74
N LEU A 255 -10.21 -17.64 -8.80
CA LEU A 255 -11.06 -16.44 -8.97
C LEU A 255 -11.88 -16.48 -10.25
N LYS A 256 -11.25 -16.78 -11.39
CA LYS A 256 -11.97 -16.87 -12.69
C LYS A 256 -12.98 -18.01 -12.70
N ARG A 257 -12.61 -19.16 -12.13
CA ARG A 257 -13.49 -20.34 -12.04
C ARG A 257 -14.75 -20.06 -11.22
N GLN A 258 -14.63 -19.26 -10.16
CA GLN A 258 -15.73 -18.91 -9.26
C GLN A 258 -16.47 -17.62 -9.66
N ASN A 259 -16.21 -17.07 -10.85
CA ASN A 259 -16.76 -15.80 -11.29
C ASN A 259 -16.56 -14.65 -10.26
N HIS A 260 -15.41 -14.69 -9.58
CA HIS A 260 -15.04 -13.75 -8.51
C HIS A 260 -15.96 -13.73 -7.29
N ILE A 261 -16.66 -14.84 -7.03
CA ILE A 261 -17.50 -15.02 -5.84
C ILE A 261 -16.71 -15.80 -4.79
N CYS A 262 -16.83 -15.38 -3.53
CA CYS A 262 -16.30 -16.10 -2.38
C CYS A 262 -17.07 -17.41 -2.20
N ALA A 263 -16.35 -18.53 -2.15
CA ALA A 263 -16.97 -19.85 -1.99
C ALA A 263 -17.65 -20.05 -0.62
N ALA A 264 -17.29 -19.25 0.39
CA ALA A 264 -17.83 -19.37 1.74
C ALA A 264 -19.09 -18.52 1.95
N CYS A 265 -19.05 -17.23 1.63
CA CYS A 265 -20.14 -16.29 1.93
C CYS A 265 -20.99 -15.91 0.71
N GLY A 266 -20.60 -16.29 -0.50
CA GLY A 266 -21.33 -15.95 -1.74
C GLY A 266 -21.22 -14.48 -2.16
N LEU A 267 -20.48 -13.65 -1.43
CA LEU A 267 -20.22 -12.26 -1.80
C LEU A 267 -19.07 -12.17 -2.80
N LYS A 268 -19.06 -11.11 -3.62
CA LYS A 268 -17.95 -10.85 -4.53
C LYS A 268 -16.66 -10.58 -3.75
N LEU A 269 -15.56 -11.16 -4.23
CA LEU A 269 -14.22 -10.93 -3.69
C LEU A 269 -13.76 -9.53 -4.15
N LEU A 270 -13.99 -8.56 -3.27
CA LEU A 270 -13.68 -7.14 -3.43
C LEU A 270 -12.20 -6.84 -3.18
N SER A 271 -11.80 -5.58 -3.37
CA SER A 271 -10.41 -5.11 -3.22
C SER A 271 -9.93 -4.89 -1.79
N ASP A 272 -10.88 -4.67 -0.88
CA ASP A 272 -10.64 -4.27 0.51
C ASP A 272 -10.18 -5.42 1.39
N GLU A 273 -10.47 -6.65 1.00
CA GLU A 273 -10.07 -7.85 1.72
C GLU A 273 -9.18 -8.77 0.89
N ARG A 274 -8.13 -9.32 1.51
CA ARG A 274 -7.23 -10.23 0.82
C ARG A 274 -7.96 -11.52 0.46
N VAL A 275 -7.72 -12.00 -0.76
CA VAL A 275 -8.20 -13.31 -1.18
C VAL A 275 -7.19 -14.37 -0.76
N GLN A 276 -7.66 -15.37 -0.01
CA GLN A 276 -6.89 -16.55 0.34
C GLN A 276 -7.42 -17.78 -0.41
N LEU A 277 -6.53 -18.75 -0.62
CA LEU A 277 -6.88 -20.04 -1.22
C LEU A 277 -7.14 -21.04 -0.09
N HIS A 278 -8.30 -21.69 -0.14
CA HIS A 278 -8.65 -22.80 0.74
C HIS A 278 -8.58 -24.13 -0.03
N HIS A 279 -8.10 -25.18 0.65
CA HIS A 279 -8.08 -26.54 0.12
C HIS A 279 -9.40 -27.24 0.48
N ILE A 280 -10.21 -27.64 -0.51
CA ILE A 280 -11.53 -28.27 -0.29
C ILE A 280 -11.37 -29.55 0.54
N ASP A 281 -10.36 -30.36 0.23
CA ASP A 281 -10.07 -31.62 0.91
C ASP A 281 -9.36 -31.46 2.28
N GLY A 282 -9.03 -30.23 2.68
CA GLY A 282 -8.25 -29.95 3.89
C GLY A 282 -6.78 -30.37 3.83
N ASN A 283 -6.32 -30.94 2.72
CA ASN A 283 -4.94 -31.36 2.52
C ASN A 283 -4.11 -30.23 1.92
N HIS A 284 -3.34 -29.56 2.79
CA HIS A 284 -2.47 -28.42 2.45
C HIS A 284 -1.31 -28.78 1.49
N ALA A 285 -1.11 -30.06 1.18
CA ALA A 285 -0.15 -30.53 0.18
C ALA A 285 -0.77 -30.73 -1.22
N ASN A 286 -2.11 -30.74 -1.35
CA ASN A 286 -2.80 -31.00 -2.60
C ASN A 286 -3.15 -29.71 -3.37
N TRP A 287 -2.15 -29.17 -4.06
CA TRP A 287 -2.26 -27.94 -4.86
C TRP A 287 -2.91 -28.14 -6.24
N LYS A 288 -3.72 -29.19 -6.43
CA LYS A 288 -4.50 -29.34 -7.67
C LYS A 288 -5.46 -28.18 -7.80
N LYS A 289 -5.47 -27.55 -8.98
CA LYS A 289 -6.36 -26.43 -9.37
C LYS A 289 -7.83 -26.63 -9.01
N THR A 290 -8.31 -27.87 -9.12
CA THR A 290 -9.71 -28.21 -8.83
C THR A 290 -10.02 -28.19 -7.33
N ASN A 291 -9.02 -28.44 -6.49
CA ASN A 291 -9.07 -28.52 -5.03
C ASN A 291 -8.94 -27.14 -4.34
N LEU A 292 -8.64 -26.08 -5.09
CA LEU A 292 -8.41 -24.74 -4.54
C LEU A 292 -9.61 -23.83 -4.79
N ILE A 293 -10.18 -23.28 -3.71
CA ILE A 293 -11.25 -22.29 -3.76
C ILE A 293 -10.75 -20.95 -3.24
N ALA A 294 -11.18 -19.86 -3.86
CA ALA A 294 -10.86 -18.51 -3.39
C ALA A 294 -11.93 -18.04 -2.40
N VAL A 295 -11.48 -17.57 -1.24
CA VAL A 295 -12.32 -17.07 -0.15
C VAL A 295 -11.74 -15.76 0.41
N HIS A 296 -12.58 -14.94 1.05
CA HIS A 296 -12.12 -13.79 1.84
C HIS A 296 -11.20 -14.24 2.97
N GLU A 297 -10.25 -13.39 3.37
CA GLU A 297 -9.36 -13.64 4.52
C GLU A 297 -10.15 -13.95 5.80
N SER A 298 -11.17 -13.15 6.13
CA SER A 298 -12.05 -13.42 7.27
C SER A 298 -12.80 -14.75 7.13
N CYS A 299 -13.34 -15.04 5.94
CA CYS A 299 -14.04 -16.30 5.68
C CYS A 299 -13.10 -17.50 5.81
N HIS A 300 -11.85 -17.36 5.38
CA HIS A 300 -10.83 -18.39 5.52
C HIS A 300 -10.54 -18.66 7.00
N ASP A 301 -10.40 -17.62 7.81
CA ASP A 301 -10.20 -17.75 9.25
C ASP A 301 -11.38 -18.47 9.91
N TYR A 302 -12.63 -18.10 9.57
CA TYR A 302 -13.83 -18.79 10.06
C TYR A 302 -13.88 -20.28 9.68
N LEU A 303 -13.44 -20.65 8.47
CA LEU A 303 -13.39 -22.04 8.02
C LEU A 303 -12.37 -22.88 8.80
N HIS A 304 -11.28 -22.28 9.28
CA HIS A 304 -10.29 -22.98 10.11
C HIS A 304 -10.67 -23.01 11.59
N MET A 305 -11.33 -21.96 12.09
CA MET A 305 -11.85 -21.91 13.46
C MET A 305 -12.98 -22.93 13.68
N SER A 306 -13.87 -23.11 12.71
CA SER A 306 -14.99 -24.08 12.80
C SER A 306 -14.54 -25.55 12.77
N LYS A 307 -13.36 -25.86 12.24
CA LYS A 307 -12.79 -27.23 12.22
C LYS A 307 -12.06 -27.62 13.50
N SER A 308 -11.74 -26.67 14.38
CA SER A 308 -11.08 -26.96 15.66
C SER A 308 -12.04 -27.38 16.79
N GLU A 309 -13.37 -27.28 16.57
CA GLU A 309 -14.39 -27.66 17.56
C GLU A 309 -15.12 -28.98 17.24
N SER A 310 -14.66 -29.74 16.24
CA SER A 310 -15.25 -31.03 15.84
C SER A 310 -14.33 -32.22 16.09
#